data_AF-A0A1G1H1K9-F1
#
_entry.id   AF-A0A1G1H1K9-F1
#
_cell.length_a   1.000
_cell.length_b   1.000
_cell.length_c   1.000
_cell.angle_alpha   90.00
_cell.angle_beta   90.00
_cell.angle_gamma   90.00
#
_symmetry.space_group_name_H-M   'P 1'
#
loop_
_entity.id
_entity.type
_entity.pdbx_description
1 polymer ?
#
loop_
_entity_poly.entity_id
_entity_poly.type
_entity_poly.pdbx_seq_one_letter_code
_entity_poly.pdbx_strand_id
1 'polypeptide(L)'
;MQGGLKRIEQDVEITRETDVVGLDGWEAVRLWHQWCAGDEAARDLLLRYNEADTKNLEPLASLLYDQMVARFGPSSLGYPPTRHREPIEVAP
;
A
#
# COMPACT_ATOMS: atom_id res chain seq x y z
N MET A 1 -8.64 11.39 3.06
CA MET A 1 -8.30 10.28 2.14
C MET A 1 -9.54 9.93 1.33
N GLN A 2 -9.49 10.09 0.01
CA GLN A 2 -10.57 9.70 -0.90
C GLN A 2 -9.91 9.17 -2.19
N GLY A 3 -10.52 8.19 -2.85
CA GLY A 3 -9.99 7.58 -4.08
C GLY A 3 -9.47 6.15 -3.90
N GLY A 4 -8.79 5.62 -4.91
CA GLY A 4 -8.21 4.27 -4.90
C GLY A 4 -6.91 4.18 -4.09
N LEU A 5 -6.49 2.95 -3.77
CA LEU A 5 -5.35 2.64 -2.91
C LEU A 5 -4.07 3.43 -3.28
N LYS A 6 -3.66 3.40 -4.55
CA LYS A 6 -2.46 4.12 -5.03
C LYS A 6 -2.49 5.61 -4.76
N ARG A 7 -3.68 6.22 -4.89
CA ARG A 7 -3.81 7.66 -4.64
C ARG A 7 -3.62 7.94 -3.15
N ILE A 8 -4.21 7.10 -2.30
CA ILE A 8 -4.10 7.22 -0.85
C ILE A 8 -2.63 7.03 -0.42
N GLU A 9 -1.92 6.04 -0.96
CA GLU A 9 -0.50 5.81 -0.69
C GLU A 9 0.36 7.04 -1.02
N GLN A 10 0.15 7.66 -2.19
CA GLN A 10 0.84 8.88 -2.58
C GLN A 10 0.53 10.04 -1.63
N ASP A 11 -0.74 10.20 -1.25
CA ASP A 11 -1.16 11.26 -0.32
C ASP A 11 -0.54 11.08 1.09
N VAL A 12 -0.03 9.88 1.43
CA VAL A 12 0.63 9.58 2.71
C VAL A 12 2.11 9.21 2.59
N GLU A 13 2.71 9.47 1.43
CA GLU A 13 4.14 9.26 1.16
C GLU A 13 4.61 7.80 1.32
N ILE A 14 3.73 6.82 1.10
CA ILE A 14 4.13 5.41 0.98
C ILE A 14 4.68 5.18 -0.43
N THR A 15 5.94 4.78 -0.52
CA THR A 15 6.65 4.51 -1.78
C THR A 15 6.53 3.04 -2.18
N ARG A 16 6.50 2.79 -3.49
CA ARG A 16 6.57 1.44 -4.07
C ARG A 16 7.93 1.22 -4.75
N GLU A 17 8.31 -0.03 -4.97
CA GLU A 17 9.48 -0.39 -5.80
C GLU A 17 9.37 0.19 -7.21
N THR A 18 10.51 0.62 -7.77
CA THR A 18 10.58 1.39 -9.03
C THR A 18 9.95 0.72 -10.25
N ASP A 19 9.94 -0.60 -10.30
CA ASP A 19 9.40 -1.38 -11.42
C ASP A 19 7.87 -1.57 -11.35
N VAL A 20 7.26 -1.35 -10.19
CA VAL A 20 5.79 -1.33 -10.02
C VAL A 20 5.21 0.08 -9.92
N VAL A 21 6.06 1.11 -9.87
CA VAL A 21 5.63 2.51 -9.93
C VAL A 21 4.97 2.81 -11.29
N GLY A 22 3.76 3.35 -11.24
CA GLY A 22 3.02 3.76 -12.44
C GLY A 22 2.16 2.67 -13.07
N LEU A 23 2.28 1.41 -12.64
CA LEU A 23 1.28 0.38 -12.98
C LEU A 23 -0.08 0.79 -12.41
N ASP A 24 -1.16 0.58 -13.15
CA ASP A 24 -2.54 0.77 -12.71
C ASP A 24 -3.29 -0.58 -12.64
N GLY A 25 -4.59 -0.55 -12.30
CA GLY A 25 -5.38 -1.78 -12.23
C GLY A 25 -5.61 -2.43 -13.60
N TRP A 26 -5.54 -1.66 -14.69
CA TRP A 26 -5.70 -2.18 -16.04
C TRP A 26 -4.43 -2.90 -16.52
N GLU A 27 -3.25 -2.35 -16.20
CA GLU A 27 -1.97 -3.04 -16.46
C GLU A 27 -1.89 -4.39 -15.74
N ALA A 28 -2.38 -4.51 -14.50
CA ALA A 28 -2.43 -5.79 -13.79
C ALA A 28 -3.25 -6.86 -14.53
N VAL A 29 -4.38 -6.47 -15.14
CA VAL A 29 -5.17 -7.36 -16.00
C VAL A 29 -4.39 -7.76 -17.25
N ARG A 30 -3.65 -6.83 -17.85
CA ARG A 30 -2.82 -7.08 -19.02
C ARG A 30 -1.68 -8.07 -18.72
N LEU A 31 -1.01 -7.90 -17.58
CA LEU A 31 0.03 -8.82 -17.08
C LEU A 31 -0.52 -10.22 -16.82
N TRP A 32 -1.74 -10.31 -16.27
CA TRP A 32 -2.40 -11.61 -16.09
C TRP A 32 -2.61 -12.34 -17.43
N HIS A 33 -3.10 -11.64 -18.45
CA HIS A 33 -3.28 -12.24 -19.77
C HIS A 33 -1.96 -12.66 -20.44
N GLN A 34 -0.90 -11.87 -20.27
CA GLN A 34 0.45 -12.21 -20.75
C GLN A 34 0.99 -13.47 -20.05
N TRP A 35 0.83 -13.56 -18.73
CA TRP A 35 1.17 -14.76 -17.98
C TRP A 35 0.39 -15.98 -18.47
N CYS A 36 -0.92 -15.85 -18.70
CA CYS A 36 -1.72 -16.95 -19.28
C CYS A 36 -1.25 -17.38 -20.67
N ALA A 37 -0.58 -16.49 -21.42
CA ALA A 37 0.04 -16.79 -22.70
C ALA A 37 1.48 -17.36 -22.59
N GLY A 38 1.99 -17.55 -21.37
CA GLY A 38 3.29 -18.16 -21.07
C GLY A 38 4.42 -17.17 -20.77
N ASP A 39 4.12 -15.88 -20.56
CA ASP A 39 5.13 -14.87 -20.22
C ASP A 39 5.45 -14.89 -18.71
N GLU A 40 6.56 -15.52 -18.33
CA GLU A 40 7.03 -15.58 -16.94
C GLU A 40 7.42 -14.21 -16.38
N ALA A 41 7.94 -13.29 -17.19
CA ALA A 41 8.30 -11.96 -16.73
C ALA A 41 7.06 -11.14 -16.34
N ALA A 42 5.95 -11.33 -17.08
CA ALA A 42 4.66 -10.73 -16.74
C ALA A 42 4.12 -11.25 -15.39
N ARG A 43 4.32 -12.53 -15.08
CA ARG A 43 3.97 -13.11 -13.77
C ARG A 43 4.79 -12.49 -12.64
N ASP A 44 6.11 -12.41 -12.79
CA ASP A 44 6.98 -11.88 -11.74
C ASP A 44 6.68 -10.40 -11.46
N LEU A 45 6.37 -9.63 -12.49
CA LEU A 45 5.93 -8.24 -12.33
C LEU A 45 4.54 -8.15 -11.66
N LEU A 46 3.60 -9.02 -12.02
CA LEU A 46 2.27 -9.06 -11.41
C LEU A 46 2.33 -9.48 -9.92
N LEU A 47 3.24 -10.37 -9.55
CA LEU A 47 3.45 -10.77 -8.16
C LEU A 47 3.96 -9.60 -7.31
N ARG A 48 5.02 -8.91 -7.77
CA ARG A 48 5.53 -7.71 -7.09
C ARG A 48 4.48 -6.61 -6.98
N TYR A 49 3.69 -6.42 -8.03
CA TYR A 49 2.57 -5.47 -8.02
C TYR A 49 1.56 -5.78 -6.90
N ASN A 50 1.12 -7.04 -6.80
CA ASN A 50 0.14 -7.47 -5.79
C ASN A 50 0.73 -7.49 -4.37
N GLU A 51 2.02 -7.81 -4.26
CA GLU A 51 2.76 -7.76 -2.99
C GLU A 51 2.82 -6.33 -2.46
N ALA A 52 3.15 -5.35 -3.30
CA ALA A 52 3.11 -3.93 -2.94
C ALA A 52 1.69 -3.50 -2.53
N ASP A 53 0.65 -3.88 -3.28
CA ASP A 53 -0.75 -3.60 -2.94
C ASP A 53 -1.15 -4.19 -1.57
N THR A 54 -0.53 -5.30 -1.14
CA THR A 54 -0.85 -5.96 0.13
C THR A 54 -0.02 -5.43 1.30
N LYS A 55 1.30 -5.33 1.14
CA LYS A 55 2.23 -4.83 2.18
C LYS A 55 1.85 -3.42 2.61
N ASN A 56 1.46 -2.56 1.67
CA ASN A 56 1.11 -1.17 1.96
C ASN A 56 -0.19 -1.01 2.76
N LEU A 57 -1.05 -2.04 2.83
CA LEU A 57 -2.28 -1.98 3.64
C LEU A 57 -1.98 -1.93 5.13
N GLU A 58 -0.90 -2.55 5.61
CA GLU A 58 -0.53 -2.55 7.03
C GLU A 58 -0.19 -1.14 7.57
N PRO A 59 0.74 -0.38 6.97
CA PRO A 59 1.03 0.98 7.44
C PRO A 59 -0.16 1.90 7.23
N LEU A 60 -0.96 1.72 6.17
CA LEU A 60 -2.20 2.47 5.97
C LEU A 60 -3.23 2.18 7.07
N ALA A 61 -3.41 0.91 7.46
CA ALA A 61 -4.34 0.52 8.51
C ALA A 61 -3.91 1.13 9.86
N SER A 62 -2.61 1.11 10.16
CA SER A 62 -2.05 1.74 11.36
C SER A 62 -2.32 3.25 11.39
N LEU A 63 -2.02 3.93 10.28
CA LEU A 63 -2.27 5.37 10.14
C LEU A 63 -3.76 5.72 10.26
N LEU A 64 -4.63 4.95 9.62
CA LEU A 64 -6.07 5.16 9.67
C LEU A 64 -6.61 4.94 11.09
N TYR A 65 -6.11 3.91 11.78
CA TYR A 65 -6.46 3.65 13.16
C TYR A 65 -6.10 4.83 14.07
N ASP A 66 -4.89 5.35 13.96
CA ASP A 66 -4.44 6.51 14.75
C ASP A 66 -5.31 7.75 14.48
N GLN A 67 -5.67 7.98 13.21
CA GLN A 67 -6.58 9.08 12.84
C GLN A 67 -8.00 8.89 13.42
N MET A 68 -8.50 7.65 13.44
CA MET A 68 -9.81 7.33 14.01
C MET A 68 -9.81 7.55 15.54
N VAL A 69 -8.76 7.10 16.23
CA VAL A 69 -8.60 7.32 17.67
C VAL A 69 -8.47 8.82 17.98
N ALA A 70 -7.69 9.57 17.19
CA ALA A 70 -7.56 11.02 17.37
C ALA A 70 -8.90 11.75 17.28
N ARG A 71 -9.75 11.33 16.34
CA ARG A 71 -10.99 12.03 16.01
C ARG A 71 -12.18 11.59 16.85
N PHE A 72 -12.23 10.32 17.22
CA PHE A 72 -13.41 9.70 17.83
C PHE A 72 -13.11 8.90 19.10
N GLY A 73 -11.83 8.79 19.48
CA GLY A 73 -11.41 8.06 20.67
C GLY A 73 -11.94 8.71 21.95
N PRO A 74 -12.15 7.91 23.02
CA PRO A 74 -12.61 8.46 24.28
C PRO A 74 -11.53 9.34 24.91
N SER A 75 -11.93 10.41 25.59
CA SER A 75 -11.04 11.43 26.18
C SER A 75 -10.04 10.89 27.20
N SER A 76 -10.22 9.64 27.65
CA SER A 76 -9.32 8.94 28.58
C SER A 76 -8.06 8.35 27.92
N LEU A 77 -8.06 8.14 26.60
CA LEU A 77 -6.85 7.86 25.83
C LEU A 77 -6.13 9.19 25.61
N GLY A 78 -5.16 9.53 26.47
CA GLY A 78 -4.26 10.66 26.22
C GLY A 78 -3.67 10.54 24.80
N TYR A 79 -3.85 11.56 23.98
CA TYR A 79 -3.40 11.53 22.59
C TYR A 79 -1.90 11.86 22.46
N PRO A 80 -1.11 11.15 21.63
CA PRO A 80 -1.38 9.89 20.92
C PRO A 80 -0.70 8.66 21.60
N PRO A 81 -1.22 7.43 21.40
CA PRO A 81 -0.49 6.21 21.74
C PRO A 81 0.69 6.07 20.79
N THR A 82 1.90 6.43 21.25
CA THR A 82 3.13 6.24 20.48
C THR A 82 3.41 4.75 20.34
N ARG A 83 3.03 4.14 19.21
CA ARG A 83 3.82 3.05 18.66
C ARG A 83 4.97 3.70 17.90
N HIS A 84 6.20 3.33 18.25
CA HIS A 84 7.40 3.81 17.58
C HIS A 84 7.22 3.66 16.06
N ARG A 85 7.20 4.79 15.36
CA ARG A 85 7.41 4.84 13.90
C ARG A 85 8.87 4.47 13.69
N GLU A 86 9.15 3.20 13.45
CA GLU A 86 10.32 2.89 12.63
C GLU A 86 10.03 3.39 11.21
N PRO A 87 11.05 3.90 10.47
CA PRO A 87 10.88 4.17 9.06
C PRO A 87 10.25 2.94 8.41
N ILE A 88 9.22 3.13 7.58
CA ILE A 88 8.65 2.04 6.80
C ILE A 88 9.76 1.64 5.82
N GLU A 89 10.57 0.67 6.22
CA GLU A 89 11.60 0.09 5.37
C GLU A 89 10.84 -0.72 4.33
N VAL A 90 10.87 -0.24 3.09
CA VAL A 90 10.33 -0.98 1.95
C VAL A 90 11.20 -2.23 1.85
N ALA A 91 10.61 -3.39 2.17
CA ALA A 91 11.27 -4.68 1.99
C ALA A 91 11.81 -4.77 0.54
N PRO A 92 13.05 -5.26 0.35
CA PRO A 92 13.69 -5.33 -0.96
C PRO A 92 13.01 -6.32 -1.91
#